data_AF-A0A174HCU7-F1
#
_entry.id   AF-A0A174HCU7-F1
#
_cell.length_a   1.000
_cell.length_b   1.000
_cell.length_c   1.000
_cell.angle_alpha   90.00
_cell.angle_beta   90.00
_cell.angle_gamma   90.00
#
_symmetry.space_group_name_H-M   'P 1'
#
loop_
_entity.id
_entity.type
_entity.pdbx_description
1 polymer ?
#
loop_
_entity_poly.entity_id
_entity_poly.type
_entity_poly.pdbx_seq_one_letter_code
_entity_poly.pdbx_strand_id
1 'polypeptide(L)'
;MIVVLWWYVIVTTIFAAIRSETFLGDFTVFVDTVWNGICQSGKWIVDVGNALAQAGDRIPNETMAIVAHWLLFIIVIVGAAVAVGVLMVIGEKKVTKVYRENCWDVISVGEAVTSVALVVYFGDWIKAFVKLNLVVLLLLVQAVYVGIRAYVKGCKRARGYY
;
A
#
# COMPACT_ATOMS: atom_id res chain seq x y z
N MET A 1 29.70 7.47 -14.96
CA MET A 1 29.87 6.00 -14.99
C MET A 1 28.95 5.28 -14.00
N ILE A 2 28.93 5.68 -12.72
CA ILE A 2 28.05 5.09 -11.67
C ILE A 2 26.56 5.14 -12.04
N VAL A 3 26.05 6.28 -12.51
CA VAL A 3 24.62 6.44 -12.89
C VAL A 3 24.18 5.43 -13.97
N VAL A 4 25.05 5.12 -14.93
CA VAL A 4 24.76 4.18 -16.02
C VAL A 4 24.73 2.74 -15.50
N LEU A 5 25.62 2.39 -14.55
CA LEU A 5 25.63 1.08 -13.91
C LEU A 5 24.36 0.86 -13.08
N TRP A 6 23.90 1.87 -12.33
CA TRP A 6 22.63 1.81 -11.60
C TRP A 6 21.44 1.58 -12.52
N TRP A 7 21.40 2.32 -13.64
CA TRP A 7 20.36 2.14 -14.64
C TRP A 7 20.37 0.72 -15.22
N TYR A 8 21.56 0.20 -15.56
CA TYR A 8 21.72 -1.14 -16.09
C TYR A 8 21.24 -2.21 -15.10
N VAL A 9 21.61 -2.11 -13.82
CA VAL A 9 21.19 -3.07 -12.78
C VAL A 9 19.67 -3.02 -12.58
N ILE A 10 19.07 -1.83 -12.55
CA ILE A 10 17.61 -1.68 -12.42
C ILE A 10 16.90 -2.32 -13.62
N VAL A 11 17.31 -1.98 -14.84
CA VAL A 11 16.66 -2.47 -16.08
C VAL A 11 16.81 -3.98 -16.21
N THR A 12 17.98 -4.54 -15.94
CA THR A 12 18.22 -6.00 -16.00
C THR A 12 17.42 -6.76 -14.94
N THR A 13 17.31 -6.20 -13.72
CA THR A 13 16.50 -6.80 -12.65
C THR A 13 15.01 -6.77 -12.99
N ILE A 14 14.50 -5.67 -13.54
CA ILE A 14 13.12 -5.56 -14.01
C ILE A 14 12.86 -6.55 -15.14
N PHE A 15 13.78 -6.65 -16.10
CA PHE A 15 13.64 -7.57 -17.23
C PHE A 15 13.63 -9.03 -16.76
N ALA A 16 14.46 -9.39 -15.78
CA ALA A 16 14.44 -10.71 -15.15
C ALA A 16 13.12 -10.96 -14.41
N ALA A 17 12.58 -9.96 -13.71
CA ALA A 17 11.30 -10.07 -13.00
C ALA A 17 10.13 -10.32 -13.96
N ILE A 18 10.11 -9.62 -15.10
CA ILE A 18 9.08 -9.79 -16.14
C ILE A 18 9.22 -11.14 -16.85
N ARG A 19 10.42 -11.71 -16.93
CA ARG A 19 10.63 -13.04 -17.51
C ARG A 19 10.36 -14.20 -16.55
N SER A 20 10.24 -13.94 -15.24
CA SER A 20 9.96 -14.97 -14.25
C SER A 20 8.46 -15.25 -14.18
N GLU A 21 8.04 -16.40 -14.71
CA GLU A 21 6.64 -16.84 -14.64
C GLU A 21 6.17 -17.05 -13.19
N THR A 22 7.06 -17.52 -12.31
CA THR A 22 6.74 -17.75 -10.90
C THR A 22 6.55 -16.45 -10.12
N PHE A 23 7.37 -15.43 -10.39
CA PHE A 23 7.19 -14.10 -9.82
C PHE A 23 5.93 -13.41 -10.37
N LEU A 24 5.70 -13.47 -11.68
CA LEU A 24 4.52 -12.86 -12.31
C LEU A 24 3.21 -13.50 -11.82
N GLY A 25 3.16 -14.83 -11.71
CA GLY A 25 1.98 -15.52 -11.19
C GLY A 25 1.65 -15.10 -9.75
N ASP A 26 2.67 -15.05 -8.89
CA ASP A 26 2.53 -14.59 -7.51
C ASP A 26 2.14 -13.09 -7.43
N PHE A 27 2.67 -12.27 -8.33
CA PHE A 27 2.28 -10.86 -8.44
C PHE A 27 0.83 -10.69 -8.85
N THR A 28 0.33 -11.45 -9.83
CA THR A 28 -1.07 -11.42 -10.23
C THR A 28 -1.99 -11.83 -9.08
N VAL A 29 -1.66 -12.90 -8.35
CA VAL A 29 -2.42 -13.34 -7.17
C VAL A 29 -2.43 -12.26 -6.09
N PHE A 30 -1.30 -11.59 -5.86
CA PHE A 30 -1.23 -10.49 -4.91
C PHE A 30 -2.13 -9.32 -5.32
N VAL A 31 -2.05 -8.87 -6.58
CA VAL A 31 -2.88 -7.78 -7.12
C VAL A 31 -4.36 -8.13 -7.04
N ASP A 32 -4.75 -9.35 -7.41
CA ASP A 32 -6.12 -9.82 -7.31
C ASP A 32 -6.63 -9.86 -5.86
N THR A 33 -5.78 -10.31 -4.93
CA THR A 33 -6.11 -10.30 -3.49
C THR A 33 -6.34 -8.88 -2.97
N VAL A 34 -5.46 -7.94 -3.34
CA VAL A 34 -5.58 -6.52 -2.95
C VAL A 34 -6.85 -5.91 -3.57
N TRP A 35 -7.08 -6.16 -4.86
CA TRP A 35 -8.24 -5.67 -5.57
C TRP A 35 -9.54 -6.20 -4.96
N ASN A 36 -9.63 -7.50 -4.70
CA ASN A 36 -10.78 -8.11 -4.05
C ASN A 36 -10.99 -7.57 -2.64
N GLY A 37 -9.92 -7.30 -1.88
CA GLY A 37 -9.99 -6.65 -0.57
C GLY A 37 -10.58 -5.23 -0.63
N ILE A 38 -10.18 -4.44 -1.63
CA ILE A 38 -10.72 -3.09 -1.89
C ILE A 38 -12.19 -3.18 -2.30
N CYS A 39 -12.54 -4.06 -3.25
CA CYS A 39 -13.92 -4.25 -3.68
C CYS A 39 -14.83 -4.71 -2.53
N GLN A 40 -14.35 -5.60 -1.67
CA GLN A 40 -15.10 -6.08 -0.51
C GLN A 40 -15.36 -4.96 0.49
N SER A 41 -14.36 -4.11 0.72
CA SER A 41 -14.49 -2.93 1.58
C SER A 41 -15.49 -1.92 1.00
N GLY A 42 -15.48 -1.74 -0.33
CA GLY A 42 -16.47 -0.93 -1.05
C GLY A 42 -17.90 -1.45 -0.88
N LYS A 43 -18.11 -2.77 -0.99
CA LYS A 43 -19.42 -3.40 -0.76
C LYS A 43 -19.93 -3.14 0.65
N TRP A 44 -19.08 -3.29 1.66
CA TRP A 44 -19.46 -3.04 3.06
C TRP A 44 -19.91 -1.59 3.29
N ILE A 45 -19.22 -0.62 2.69
CA ILE A 45 -19.60 0.80 2.78
C ILE A 45 -20.97 1.04 2.13
N VAL A 46 -21.23 0.44 0.98
CA VAL A 46 -22.52 0.54 0.28
C VAL A 46 -23.64 -0.11 1.09
N ASP A 47 -23.41 -1.28 1.67
CA ASP A 47 -24.40 -1.99 2.50
C ASP A 47 -24.75 -1.22 3.78
N VAL A 48 -23.74 -0.69 4.48
CA VAL A 48 -23.95 0.18 5.65
C VAL A 48 -24.73 1.43 5.25
N GLY A 49 -24.41 1.98 4.07
CA GLY A 49 -25.13 3.11 3.53
C GLY A 49 -26.60 2.84 3.25
N ASN A 50 -26.90 1.67 2.68
CA ASN A 50 -28.26 1.22 2.39
C ASN A 50 -29.06 0.90 3.68
N ALA A 51 -28.40 0.38 4.71
CA ALA A 51 -29.03 0.14 6.02
C ALA A 51 -29.39 1.45 6.74
N LEU A 52 -28.50 2.45 6.69
CA LEU A 52 -28.78 3.81 7.18
C LEU A 52 -29.89 4.47 6.36
N ALA A 53 -29.98 4.14 5.08
CA ALA A 53 -31.04 4.61 4.21
C ALA A 53 -32.42 4.12 4.58
N GLN A 54 -32.54 2.83 4.81
CA GLN A 54 -33.79 2.20 5.19
C GLN A 54 -34.30 2.68 6.58
N ALA A 55 -33.40 3.14 7.46
CA ALA A 55 -33.79 3.77 8.72
C ALA A 55 -34.38 5.19 8.53
N GLY A 56 -34.00 5.91 7.47
CA GLY A 56 -34.51 7.24 7.13
C GLY A 56 -35.90 7.23 6.48
N ASP A 57 -36.25 6.16 5.75
CA ASP A 57 -37.55 5.96 5.09
C ASP A 57 -38.74 5.78 6.06
N ARG A 58 -38.50 5.69 7.38
CA ARG A 58 -39.56 5.63 8.41
C ARG A 58 -40.21 6.99 8.75
N ILE A 59 -39.87 8.06 8.04
CA ILE A 59 -40.41 9.42 8.26
C ILE A 59 -41.67 9.64 7.38
N PRO A 60 -42.80 10.11 7.93
CA PRO A 60 -44.15 9.93 7.36
C PRO A 60 -44.54 10.78 6.14
N ASN A 61 -43.60 11.48 5.48
CA ASN A 61 -43.89 12.27 4.29
C ASN A 61 -43.03 11.80 3.11
N GLU A 62 -43.56 10.86 2.32
CA GLU A 62 -42.82 10.01 1.36
C GLU A 62 -41.95 10.79 0.38
N THR A 63 -42.43 11.90 -0.19
CA THR A 63 -41.67 12.66 -1.21
C THR A 63 -40.56 13.52 -0.62
N MET A 64 -40.75 14.06 0.59
CA MET A 64 -39.76 14.91 1.24
C MET A 64 -38.70 14.09 1.99
N ALA A 65 -39.10 12.91 2.51
CA ALA A 65 -38.21 11.94 3.14
C ALA A 65 -37.22 11.36 2.12
N ILE A 66 -37.67 10.95 0.93
CA ILE A 66 -36.81 10.40 -0.13
C ILE A 66 -35.76 11.43 -0.60
N VAL A 67 -36.16 12.69 -0.81
CA VAL A 67 -35.24 13.74 -1.27
C VAL A 67 -34.22 14.10 -0.18
N ALA A 68 -34.67 14.28 1.07
CA ALA A 68 -33.78 14.56 2.20
C ALA A 68 -32.84 13.37 2.47
N HIS A 69 -33.32 12.15 2.24
CA HIS A 69 -32.55 10.93 2.42
C HIS A 69 -31.38 10.82 1.42
N TRP A 70 -31.64 11.01 0.12
CA TRP A 70 -30.59 11.02 -0.90
C TRP A 70 -29.58 12.17 -0.68
N LEU A 71 -30.06 13.34 -0.25
CA LEU A 71 -29.19 14.49 0.06
C LEU A 71 -28.25 14.20 1.24
N LEU A 72 -28.79 13.66 2.34
CA LEU A 72 -27.99 13.28 3.51
C LEU A 72 -27.00 12.18 3.17
N PHE A 73 -27.41 11.21 2.36
CA PHE A 73 -26.54 10.12 1.93
C PHE A 73 -25.33 10.62 1.13
N ILE A 74 -25.56 11.52 0.18
CA ILE A 74 -24.49 12.15 -0.61
C ILE A 74 -23.58 12.99 0.30
N ILE A 75 -24.13 13.76 1.24
CA ILE A 75 -23.32 14.57 2.16
C ILE A 75 -22.44 13.69 3.04
N VAL A 76 -22.94 12.55 3.52
CA VAL A 76 -22.15 11.60 4.34
C VAL A 76 -21.05 10.93 3.50
N ILE A 77 -21.35 10.49 2.28
CA ILE A 77 -20.34 9.91 1.38
C ILE A 77 -19.26 10.93 1.02
N VAL A 78 -19.65 12.16 0.65
CA VAL A 78 -18.71 13.23 0.30
C VAL A 78 -17.90 13.63 1.52
N GLY A 79 -18.53 13.79 2.69
CA GLY A 79 -17.84 14.10 3.94
C GLY A 79 -16.84 13.02 4.35
N ALA A 80 -17.20 11.75 4.24
CA ALA A 80 -16.31 10.63 4.49
C ALA A 80 -15.15 10.58 3.48
N ALA A 81 -15.43 10.78 2.18
CA ALA A 81 -14.40 10.82 1.15
C ALA A 81 -13.41 11.98 1.37
N VAL A 82 -13.89 13.17 1.75
CA VAL A 82 -13.05 14.32 2.08
C VAL A 82 -12.21 14.03 3.33
N ALA A 83 -12.81 13.46 4.39
CA ALA A 83 -12.07 13.10 5.60
C ALA A 83 -10.97 12.07 5.33
N VAL A 84 -11.27 11.02 4.55
CA VAL A 84 -10.28 10.03 4.10
C VAL A 84 -9.19 10.68 3.26
N GLY A 85 -9.55 11.57 2.33
CA GLY A 85 -8.59 12.31 1.51
C GLY A 85 -7.65 13.19 2.35
N VAL A 86 -8.17 13.92 3.35
CA VAL A 86 -7.37 14.75 4.25
C VAL A 86 -6.46 13.88 5.12
N LEU A 87 -6.96 12.78 5.67
CA LEU A 87 -6.16 11.82 6.45
C LEU A 87 -5.06 11.19 5.59
N MET A 88 -5.36 10.86 4.33
CA MET A 88 -4.40 10.33 3.37
C MET A 88 -3.30 11.36 3.08
N VAL A 89 -3.63 12.62 2.81
CA VAL A 89 -2.64 13.68 2.56
C VAL A 89 -1.75 13.96 3.78
N ILE A 90 -2.31 13.94 5.00
CA ILE A 90 -1.53 14.11 6.23
C ILE A 90 -0.61 12.90 6.45
N GLY A 91 -1.16 11.69 6.27
CA GLY A 91 -0.41 10.44 6.33
C GLY A 91 0.74 10.43 5.34
N GLU A 92 0.46 10.72 4.06
CA GLU A 92 1.44 10.84 2.99
C GLU A 92 2.49 11.89 3.30
N LYS A 93 2.14 13.09 3.77
CA LYS A 93 3.14 14.09 4.15
C LYS A 93 4.06 13.60 5.27
N LYS A 94 3.51 12.89 6.26
CA LYS A 94 4.28 12.36 7.39
C LYS A 94 5.16 11.18 6.98
N VAL A 95 4.61 10.25 6.20
CA VAL A 95 5.32 9.10 5.62
C VAL A 95 6.39 9.58 4.65
N THR A 96 6.09 10.51 3.74
CA THR A 96 7.03 11.08 2.79
C THR A 96 8.13 11.86 3.49
N LYS A 97 7.84 12.58 4.58
CA LYS A 97 8.88 13.24 5.37
C LYS A 97 9.82 12.22 6.02
N VAL A 98 9.27 11.16 6.63
CA VAL A 98 10.07 10.06 7.19
C VAL A 98 10.86 9.37 6.08
N TYR A 99 10.26 9.10 4.93
CA TYR A 99 10.89 8.43 3.81
C TYR A 99 11.97 9.29 3.13
N ARG A 100 11.77 10.61 3.05
CA ARG A 100 12.75 11.55 2.49
C ARG A 100 13.92 11.79 3.44
N GLU A 101 13.66 11.92 4.74
CA GLU A 101 14.73 12.02 5.75
C GLU A 101 15.48 10.69 5.95
N ASN A 102 14.84 9.55 5.64
CA ASN A 102 15.36 8.24 6.00
C ASN A 102 15.77 7.32 4.85
N CYS A 103 15.17 7.41 3.66
CA CYS A 103 15.33 6.41 2.58
C CYS A 103 15.69 7.00 1.20
N TRP A 104 15.87 8.32 1.09
CA TRP A 104 16.39 8.98 -0.12
C TRP A 104 17.92 8.89 -0.25
N ASP A 105 18.46 7.75 0.11
CA ASP A 105 19.89 7.47 0.09
C ASP A 105 20.14 6.32 -0.90
N VAL A 106 21.21 6.43 -1.69
CA VAL A 106 21.57 5.45 -2.74
C VAL A 106 21.65 4.01 -2.20
N ILE A 107 21.92 3.87 -0.90
CA ILE A 107 21.96 2.60 -0.17
C ILE A 107 20.57 1.94 -0.09
N SER A 108 19.50 2.72 0.14
CA SER A 108 18.13 2.16 0.22
C SER A 108 17.63 1.70 -1.14
N VAL A 109 18.01 2.42 -2.20
CA VAL A 109 17.71 2.00 -3.58
C VAL A 109 18.49 0.73 -3.92
N GLY A 110 19.76 0.63 -3.52
CA GLY A 110 20.56 -0.57 -3.66
C GLY A 110 19.95 -1.78 -2.97
N GLU A 111 19.48 -1.63 -1.75
CA GLU A 111 18.87 -2.72 -0.98
C GLU A 111 17.51 -3.15 -1.57
N ALA A 112 16.68 -2.20 -2.03
CA ALA A 112 15.43 -2.51 -2.75
C ALA A 112 15.70 -3.27 -4.06
N VAL A 113 16.67 -2.83 -4.87
CA VAL A 113 17.01 -3.50 -6.15
C VAL A 113 17.64 -4.87 -5.90
N THR A 114 18.51 -5.00 -4.90
CA THR A 114 19.15 -6.27 -4.54
C THR A 114 18.14 -7.28 -4.01
N SER A 115 17.20 -6.85 -3.16
CA SER A 115 16.13 -7.73 -2.66
C SER A 115 15.20 -8.22 -3.77
N VAL A 116 14.83 -7.36 -4.73
CA VAL A 116 14.08 -7.78 -5.93
C VAL A 116 14.90 -8.79 -6.75
N ALA A 117 16.18 -8.51 -7.00
CA ALA A 117 17.03 -9.42 -7.77
C ALA A 117 17.15 -10.80 -7.11
N LEU A 118 17.31 -10.86 -5.79
CA LEU A 118 17.36 -12.12 -5.03
C LEU A 118 16.04 -12.89 -5.10
N VAL A 119 14.91 -12.21 -4.91
CA VAL A 119 13.58 -12.84 -4.93
C VAL A 119 13.23 -13.34 -6.33
N VAL A 120 13.64 -12.63 -7.39
CA VAL A 120 13.40 -13.05 -8.77
C VAL A 120 14.30 -14.21 -9.17
N TYR A 121 15.59 -14.14 -8.84
CA TYR A 121 16.56 -15.15 -9.25
C TYR A 121 16.44 -16.46 -8.44
N PHE A 122 16.20 -16.35 -7.14
CA PHE A 122 16.02 -17.49 -6.25
C PHE A 122 14.55 -17.81 -5.97
N GLY A 123 13.60 -17.22 -6.71
CA GLY A 123 12.17 -17.33 -6.42
C GLY A 123 11.69 -18.76 -6.26
N ASP A 124 12.09 -19.65 -7.15
CA ASP A 124 11.69 -21.06 -7.11
C ASP A 124 12.25 -21.79 -5.89
N TRP A 125 13.50 -21.48 -5.51
CA TRP A 125 14.16 -22.07 -4.35
C TRP A 125 13.59 -21.51 -3.03
N ILE A 126 13.36 -20.20 -2.98
CA ILE A 126 12.72 -19.53 -1.85
C ILE A 126 11.32 -20.07 -1.64
N LYS A 127 10.55 -20.29 -2.71
CA LYS A 127 9.19 -20.83 -2.63
C LYS A 127 9.16 -22.28 -2.14
N ALA A 128 10.19 -23.06 -2.44
CA ALA A 128 10.36 -24.40 -1.89
C ALA A 128 10.58 -24.38 -0.36
N PHE A 129 11.27 -23.35 0.16
CA PHE A 129 11.52 -23.19 1.60
C PHE A 129 10.39 -22.46 2.34
N VAL A 130 9.90 -21.38 1.75
CA VAL A 130 8.94 -20.44 2.31
C VAL A 130 7.75 -20.45 1.36
N LYS A 131 6.72 -21.26 1.68
CA LYS A 131 5.46 -21.37 0.92
C LYS A 131 4.59 -20.09 0.97
N LEU A 132 5.22 -18.92 1.06
CA LEU A 132 4.58 -17.61 1.00
C LEU A 132 4.71 -17.04 -0.40
N ASN A 133 3.83 -16.11 -0.73
CA ASN A 133 3.90 -15.34 -1.96
C ASN A 133 5.21 -14.50 -1.96
N LEU A 134 5.98 -14.60 -3.04
CA LEU A 134 7.26 -13.91 -3.21
C LEU A 134 7.13 -12.38 -3.07
N VAL A 135 6.01 -11.80 -3.52
CA VAL A 135 5.74 -10.36 -3.42
C VAL A 135 5.49 -9.95 -1.97
N VAL A 136 4.76 -10.78 -1.21
CA VAL A 136 4.51 -10.54 0.21
C VAL A 136 5.81 -10.62 1.00
N LEU A 137 6.67 -11.60 0.67
CA LEU A 137 7.98 -11.73 1.28
C LEU A 137 8.85 -10.49 1.01
N LEU A 138 8.84 -10.00 -0.23
CA LEU A 138 9.60 -8.82 -0.63
C LEU A 138 9.14 -7.56 0.12
N LEU A 139 7.82 -7.37 0.25
CA LEU A 139 7.24 -6.29 1.04
C LEU A 139 7.60 -6.39 2.54
N LEU A 140 7.63 -7.61 3.09
CA LEU A 140 8.02 -7.85 4.48
C LEU A 140 9.48 -7.47 4.72
N VAL A 141 10.39 -7.89 3.83
CA VAL A 141 11.82 -7.54 3.93
C VAL A 141 12.00 -6.02 3.91
N GLN A 142 11.35 -5.31 2.99
CA GLN A 142 11.41 -3.85 2.93
C GLN A 142 10.81 -3.19 4.18
N ALA A 143 9.68 -3.69 4.69
CA ALA A 143 9.06 -3.18 5.90
C ALA A 143 9.96 -3.34 7.13
N VAL A 144 10.64 -4.50 7.27
CA VAL A 144 11.61 -4.76 8.33
C VAL A 144 12.80 -3.83 8.22
N TYR A 145 13.37 -3.66 7.01
CA TYR A 145 14.48 -2.74 6.80
C TYR A 145 14.15 -1.29 7.18
N VAL A 146 13.01 -0.79 6.69
CA VAL A 146 12.53 0.57 7.02
C VAL A 146 12.26 0.69 8.52
N GLY A 147 11.67 -0.32 9.15
CA GLY A 147 11.40 -0.38 10.57
C GLY A 147 12.67 -0.31 11.42
N ILE A 148 13.68 -1.11 11.10
CA ILE A 148 14.99 -1.10 11.77
C ILE A 148 15.65 0.28 11.62
N ARG A 149 15.67 0.84 10.41
CA ARG A 149 16.29 2.15 10.16
C ARG A 149 15.58 3.27 10.90
N ALA A 150 14.24 3.25 10.94
CA ALA A 150 13.43 4.20 11.69
C ALA A 150 13.68 4.07 13.21
N TYR A 151 13.76 2.84 13.72
CA TYR A 151 14.08 2.56 15.12
C TYR A 151 15.47 3.09 15.51
N VAL A 152 16.50 2.79 14.71
CA VAL A 152 17.87 3.27 14.96
C VAL A 152 17.95 4.80 14.96
N LYS A 153 17.29 5.48 14.02
CA LYS A 153 17.24 6.95 14.03
C LYS A 153 16.43 7.51 15.20
N GLY A 154 15.32 6.88 15.57
CA GLY A 154 14.54 7.21 16.75
C GLY A 154 15.39 7.12 18.03
N CYS A 155 16.16 6.05 18.19
CA CYS A 155 17.09 5.88 19.30
C CYS A 155 18.21 6.93 19.31
N LYS A 156 18.78 7.28 18.15
CA LYS A 156 19.79 8.34 18.06
C LYS A 156 19.23 9.70 18.50
N ARG A 157 18.00 10.01 18.09
CA ARG A 157 17.30 11.25 18.46
C ARG A 157 16.95 11.29 19.96
N ALA A 158 16.52 10.17 20.53
CA ALA A 158 16.22 10.05 21.96
C ALA A 158 17.47 10.16 22.86
N ARG A 159 18.65 9.81 22.32
CA ARG A 159 19.94 9.93 23.02
C ARG A 159 20.63 11.29 22.85
N GLY A 160 19.98 12.26 22.18
CA GLY A 160 20.52 13.61 22.04
C GLY A 160 21.70 13.74 21.07
N TYR A 161 21.94 12.76 20.20
CA TYR A 161 22.93 12.90 19.12
C TYR A 161 22.32 13.70 17.97
N TYR A 162 22.29 15.02 18.10
CA TYR A 162 22.10 15.99 17.02
C TYR A 162 22.90 17.26 17.29
#